data_AF-A0A6L3AEU2-F1
#
_entry.id   AF-A0A6L3AEU2-F1
#
_cell.length_a   1.000
_cell.length_b   1.000
_cell.length_c   1.000
_cell.angle_alpha   90.00
_cell.angle_beta   90.00
_cell.angle_gamma   90.00
#
_symmetry.space_group_name_H-M   'P 1'
#
loop_
_entity.id
_entity.type
_entity.pdbx_description
1 polymer ?
#
loop_
_entity_poly.entity_id
_entity_poly.type
_entity_poly.pdbx_seq_one_letter_code
_entity_poly.pdbx_strand_id
1 'polypeptide(L)'
;MSKGVIYYYFRSKEEIYLEVVSTAIRGAQERLESVLSLGLAPAETLREAIRTHLAYNLNEQEEGYYAMLVINDVRSTGSEVREQVRALQGEYVRRFESILKRGVEAGVFEPRDTAVTTLNILQAVNYA
;
A
#
# COMPACT_ATOMS: atom_id res chain seq x y z
N MET A 1 12.45 -25.00 7.85
CA MET A 1 13.32 -24.04 7.13
C MET A 1 14.37 -23.54 8.11
N SER A 2 15.67 -23.82 7.93
CA SER A 2 16.70 -23.35 8.89
C SER A 2 17.06 -21.89 8.61
N LYS A 3 17.46 -21.14 9.65
CA LYS A 3 17.90 -19.73 9.56
C LYS A 3 19.01 -19.49 8.50
N GLY A 4 19.72 -20.54 8.06
CA GLY A 4 20.83 -20.43 7.10
C GLY A 4 20.43 -20.21 5.64
N VAL A 5 19.22 -20.57 5.21
CA VAL A 5 18.81 -20.45 3.79
C VAL A 5 18.45 -19.01 3.42
N ILE A 6 17.94 -18.22 4.37
CA ILE A 6 17.52 -16.83 4.12
C ILE A 6 18.73 -15.92 3.84
N TYR A 7 19.85 -16.11 4.55
CA TYR A 7 21.09 -15.36 4.30
C TYR A 7 21.80 -15.73 2.99
N TYR A 8 21.35 -16.79 2.31
CA TYR A 8 21.89 -17.17 1.01
C TYR A 8 21.35 -16.29 -0.13
N TYR A 9 20.13 -15.76 0.03
CA TYR A 9 19.47 -14.90 -0.95
C TYR A 9 19.54 -13.41 -0.60
N PHE A 10 19.85 -13.06 0.65
CA PHE A 10 19.88 -11.69 1.13
C PHE A 10 21.15 -11.40 1.93
N ARG A 11 21.84 -10.32 1.57
CA ARG A 11 23.09 -9.83 2.16
C ARG A 11 22.86 -9.18 3.52
N SER A 12 21.65 -8.70 3.80
CA SER A 12 21.30 -8.11 5.10
C SER A 12 19.81 -8.25 5.42
N LYS A 13 19.48 -8.06 6.71
CA LYS A 13 18.09 -7.98 7.20
C LYS A 13 17.30 -6.83 6.54
N GLU A 14 18.00 -5.76 6.15
CA GLU A 14 17.41 -4.60 5.48
C GLU A 14 16.99 -4.92 4.04
N GLU A 15 17.76 -5.77 3.35
CA GLU A 15 17.41 -6.23 2.00
C GLU A 15 16.15 -7.11 2.01
N ILE A 16 16.01 -7.96 3.04
CA ILE A 16 14.78 -8.75 3.26
C ILE A 16 13.59 -7.83 3.46
N TYR A 17 13.74 -6.82 4.32
CA TYR A 17 12.66 -5.86 4.58
C TYR A 17 12.27 -5.05 3.35
N LEU A 18 13.26 -4.60 2.58
CA LEU A 18 13.00 -3.93 1.32
C LEU A 18 12.22 -4.84 0.37
N GLU A 19 12.61 -6.10 0.21
CA GLU A 19 11.94 -7.01 -0.72
C GLU A 19 10.51 -7.36 -0.28
N VAL A 20 10.30 -7.63 1.01
CA VAL A 20 8.97 -7.90 1.58
C VAL A 20 8.04 -6.71 1.34
N VAL A 21 8.47 -5.50 1.70
CA VAL A 21 7.65 -4.29 1.54
C VAL A 21 7.44 -3.94 0.07
N SER A 22 8.46 -4.09 -0.77
CA SER A 22 8.36 -3.79 -2.21
C SER A 22 7.42 -4.76 -2.91
N THR A 23 7.48 -6.05 -2.59
CA THR A 23 6.54 -7.06 -3.10
C THR A 23 5.12 -6.76 -2.69
N ALA A 24 4.89 -6.42 -1.42
CA ALA A 24 3.57 -6.04 -0.96
C ALA A 24 3.03 -4.78 -1.65
N ILE A 25 3.85 -3.75 -1.85
CA ILE A 25 3.41 -2.54 -2.55
C ILE A 25 3.04 -2.86 -4.00
N ARG A 26 3.85 -3.66 -4.71
CA ARG A 26 3.51 -4.10 -6.09
C ARG A 26 2.19 -4.87 -6.12
N GLY A 27 1.97 -5.81 -5.20
CA GLY A 27 0.71 -6.55 -5.10
C GLY A 27 -0.49 -5.66 -4.80
N ALA A 28 -0.33 -4.63 -3.96
CA ALA A 28 -1.38 -3.65 -3.69
C ALA A 28 -1.70 -2.78 -4.92
N GLN A 29 -0.69 -2.42 -5.72
CA GLN A 29 -0.86 -1.66 -6.96
C GLN A 29 -1.63 -2.45 -8.01
N GLU A 30 -1.28 -3.71 -8.24
CA GLU A 30 -1.96 -4.59 -9.20
C GLU A 30 -3.45 -4.76 -8.86
N ARG A 31 -3.73 -4.93 -7.56
CA ARG A 31 -5.09 -5.03 -7.04
C ARG A 31 -5.87 -3.72 -7.22
N LEU A 32 -5.26 -2.57 -6.92
CA LEU A 32 -5.88 -1.27 -7.14
C LEU A 32 -6.15 -1.02 -8.63
N GLU A 33 -5.21 -1.38 -9.50
CA GLU A 33 -5.37 -1.27 -10.96
C GLU A 33 -6.54 -2.12 -11.45
N SER A 34 -6.67 -3.34 -10.92
CA SER A 34 -7.81 -4.21 -11.20
C SER A 34 -9.14 -3.53 -10.84
N VAL A 35 -9.23 -2.87 -9.68
CA VAL A 35 -10.42 -2.09 -9.28
C VAL A 35 -10.66 -0.91 -10.22
N LEU A 36 -9.62 -0.16 -10.61
CA LEU A 36 -9.74 1.00 -11.49
C LEU A 36 -10.24 0.61 -12.89
N SER A 37 -9.79 -0.54 -13.40
CA SER A 37 -10.18 -1.06 -14.72
C SER A 37 -11.65 -1.45 -14.84
N LEU A 38 -12.37 -1.62 -13.72
CA LEU A 38 -13.80 -1.91 -13.71
C LEU A 38 -14.67 -0.76 -14.23
N GLY A 39 -14.12 0.46 -14.32
CA GLY A 39 -14.86 1.62 -14.85
C GLY A 39 -16.05 2.06 -14.00
N LEU A 40 -16.04 1.72 -12.70
CA LEU A 40 -17.13 2.05 -11.77
C LEU A 40 -17.23 3.57 -11.52
N ALA A 41 -18.37 3.99 -11.00
CA ALA A 41 -18.56 5.35 -10.50
C ALA A 41 -17.68 5.61 -9.25
N PRO A 42 -17.27 6.87 -8.96
CA PRO A 42 -16.23 7.15 -7.97
C PRO A 42 -16.51 6.61 -6.56
N ALA A 43 -17.77 6.62 -6.11
CA ALA A 43 -18.16 6.08 -4.80
C ALA A 43 -17.97 4.56 -4.71
N GLU A 44 -18.36 3.84 -5.75
CA GLU A 44 -18.17 2.40 -5.89
C GLU A 44 -16.69 2.05 -6.04
N THR A 45 -15.93 2.79 -6.87
CA THR A 45 -14.48 2.61 -7.00
C THR A 45 -13.78 2.77 -5.66
N LEU A 46 -14.12 3.82 -4.88
CA LEU A 46 -13.53 4.06 -3.56
C LEU A 46 -13.85 2.91 -2.60
N ARG A 47 -15.11 2.45 -2.59
CA ARG A 47 -15.55 1.33 -1.75
C ARG A 47 -14.76 0.05 -2.05
N GLU A 48 -14.62 -0.30 -3.32
CA GLU A 48 -13.86 -1.50 -3.72
C GLU A 48 -12.36 -1.34 -3.48
N ALA A 49 -11.80 -0.14 -3.67
CA ALA A 49 -10.41 0.13 -3.37
C ALA A 49 -10.10 -0.03 -1.87
N ILE A 50 -10.97 0.49 -0.99
CA ILE A 50 -10.85 0.31 0.47
C ILE A 50 -10.99 -1.16 0.84
N ARG A 51 -12.00 -1.85 0.31
CA ARG A 51 -12.23 -3.28 0.60
C ARG A 51 -11.03 -4.13 0.21
N THR A 52 -10.48 -3.88 -0.97
CA THR A 52 -9.32 -4.58 -1.51
C THR A 52 -8.05 -4.26 -0.72
N HIS A 53 -7.85 -3.00 -0.32
CA HIS A 53 -6.76 -2.59 0.54
C HIS A 53 -6.81 -3.31 1.91
N LEU A 54 -7.98 -3.34 2.54
CA LEU A 54 -8.18 -4.04 3.82
C LEU A 54 -7.95 -5.54 3.68
N ALA A 55 -8.56 -6.17 2.67
CA ALA A 55 -8.43 -7.61 2.44
C ALA A 55 -6.97 -8.02 2.19
N TYR A 56 -6.21 -7.19 1.49
CA TYR A 56 -4.80 -7.48 1.21
C TYR A 56 -3.90 -7.33 2.44
N ASN A 57 -4.14 -6.32 3.27
CA ASN A 57 -3.29 -6.04 4.41
C ASN A 57 -3.67 -6.87 5.66
N LEU A 58 -4.91 -7.32 5.81
CA LEU A 58 -5.38 -8.04 6.99
C LEU A 58 -5.43 -9.57 6.83
N ASN A 59 -5.07 -10.11 5.67
CA ASN A 59 -5.10 -11.55 5.40
C ASN A 59 -3.69 -12.15 5.51
N GLU A 60 -3.48 -13.09 6.44
CA GLU A 60 -2.18 -13.74 6.69
C GLU A 60 -1.65 -14.57 5.51
N GLN A 61 -2.49 -14.83 4.50
CA GLN A 61 -2.09 -15.50 3.26
C GLN A 61 -1.56 -14.53 2.20
N GLU A 62 -1.63 -13.21 2.44
CA GLU A 62 -1.25 -12.16 1.49
C GLU A 62 0.06 -11.47 1.92
N GLU A 63 0.84 -10.98 0.96
CA GLU A 63 2.12 -10.33 1.27
C GLU A 63 1.94 -8.99 2.01
N GLY A 64 0.78 -8.34 1.83
CA GLY A 64 0.40 -7.13 2.53
C GLY A 64 0.44 -7.28 4.06
N TYR A 65 -0.01 -8.41 4.58
CA TYR A 65 0.02 -8.69 6.02
C TYR A 65 1.44 -8.72 6.57
N TYR A 66 2.36 -9.43 5.90
CA TYR A 66 3.75 -9.50 6.33
C TYR A 66 4.47 -8.15 6.22
N ALA A 67 4.13 -7.34 5.22
CA ALA A 67 4.67 -5.98 5.10
C ALA A 67 4.24 -5.10 6.29
N MET A 68 3.01 -5.22 6.79
CA MET A 68 2.59 -4.50 8.00
C MET A 68 3.39 -4.89 9.24
N LEU A 69 3.79 -6.16 9.38
CA LEU A 69 4.59 -6.61 10.51
C LEU A 69 6.01 -6.02 10.53
N VAL A 70 6.57 -5.71 9.36
CA VAL A 70 7.95 -5.23 9.23
C VAL A 70 8.06 -3.73 8.92
N ILE A 71 6.95 -3.04 8.63
CA ILE A 71 6.97 -1.64 8.20
C ILE A 71 7.59 -0.70 9.25
N ASN A 72 7.41 -0.99 10.53
CA ASN A 72 8.03 -0.21 11.61
C ASN A 72 9.54 -0.43 11.68
N ASP A 73 10.01 -1.65 11.44
CA ASP A 73 11.44 -1.93 11.38
C ASP A 73 12.08 -1.22 10.18
N VAL A 74 11.40 -1.19 9.02
CA VAL A 74 11.84 -0.44 7.83
C VAL A 74 11.99 1.06 8.13
N ARG A 75 11.14 1.63 8.99
CA ARG A 75 11.26 3.05 9.38
C ARG A 75 12.53 3.31 10.19
N SER A 76 13.11 2.28 10.80
CA SER A 76 14.35 2.34 11.57
C SER A 76 15.63 1.99 10.78
N THR A 77 15.51 1.50 9.53
CA THR A 77 16.68 1.18 8.67
C THR A 77 17.32 2.41 8.05
N GLY A 78 18.45 2.25 7.34
CA GLY A 78 19.18 3.32 6.65
C GLY A 78 18.34 4.17 5.67
N SER A 79 18.81 5.37 5.35
CA SER A 79 18.08 6.34 4.52
C SER A 79 17.72 5.84 3.13
N GLU A 80 18.58 5.03 2.52
CA GLU A 80 18.40 4.50 1.17
C GLU A 80 17.18 3.56 1.07
N VAL A 81 17.05 2.59 1.98
CA VAL A 81 15.91 1.66 2.02
C VAL A 81 14.60 2.42 2.22
N ARG A 82 14.59 3.41 3.11
CA ARG A 82 13.40 4.25 3.34
C ARG A 82 13.00 5.05 2.11
N GLU A 83 13.97 5.56 1.35
CA GLU A 83 13.70 6.33 0.14
C GLU A 83 13.08 5.46 -0.96
N GLN A 84 13.63 4.26 -1.17
CA GLN A 84 13.08 3.30 -2.15
C GLN A 84 11.64 2.90 -1.81
N VAL A 85 11.37 2.58 -0.54
CA VAL A 85 10.01 2.25 -0.08
C VAL A 85 9.06 3.44 -0.26
N ARG A 86 9.50 4.66 0.07
CA ARG A 86 8.69 5.88 -0.14
C ARG A 86 8.35 6.11 -1.60
N ALA A 87 9.30 5.88 -2.51
CA ALA A 87 9.07 6.04 -3.95
C ALA A 87 7.96 5.09 -4.44
N LEU A 88 8.02 3.81 -4.04
CA LEU A 88 7.01 2.80 -4.38
C LEU A 88 5.63 3.14 -3.80
N GLN A 89 5.57 3.54 -2.52
CA GLN A 89 4.32 3.95 -1.88
C GLN A 89 3.70 5.19 -2.52
N GLY A 90 4.53 6.13 -2.97
CA GLY A 90 4.07 7.39 -3.54
C GLY A 90 3.16 7.19 -4.75
N GLU A 91 3.45 6.21 -5.60
CA GLU A 91 2.58 5.90 -6.73
C GLU A 91 1.22 5.35 -6.28
N TYR A 92 1.22 4.48 -5.27
CA TYR A 92 0.01 3.83 -4.77
C TYR A 92 -0.94 4.88 -4.18
N VAL A 93 -0.38 5.79 -3.36
CA VAL A 93 -1.09 6.93 -2.80
C VAL A 93 -1.66 7.81 -3.90
N ARG A 94 -0.89 8.14 -4.94
CA ARG A 94 -1.38 8.99 -6.06
C ARG A 94 -2.54 8.35 -6.83
N ARG A 95 -2.46 7.04 -7.12
CA ARG A 95 -3.56 6.32 -7.79
C ARG A 95 -4.81 6.30 -6.92
N PHE A 96 -4.66 6.06 -5.63
CA PHE A 96 -5.79 6.07 -4.69
C PHE A 96 -6.42 7.47 -4.58
N GLU A 97 -5.60 8.53 -4.46
CA GLU A 97 -6.04 9.92 -4.42
C GLU A 97 -6.82 10.32 -5.69
N SER A 98 -6.45 9.77 -6.85
CA SER A 98 -7.16 10.05 -8.11
C SER A 98 -8.64 9.65 -8.06
N ILE A 99 -9.01 8.64 -7.26
CA ILE A 99 -10.40 8.21 -7.06
C ILE A 99 -11.18 9.32 -6.35
N LEU A 100 -10.59 9.89 -5.29
CA LEU A 100 -11.21 10.99 -4.54
C LEU A 100 -11.34 12.24 -5.41
N LYS A 101 -10.30 12.59 -6.17
CA LYS A 101 -10.33 13.73 -7.11
C LYS A 101 -11.46 13.60 -8.12
N ARG A 102 -11.59 12.44 -8.76
CA ARG A 102 -12.69 12.15 -9.70
C ARG A 102 -14.06 12.27 -9.02
N GLY A 103 -14.21 11.84 -7.78
CA GLY A 103 -15.46 11.97 -7.04
C GLY A 103 -15.81 13.40 -6.65
N VAL A 104 -14.81 14.24 -6.33
CA VAL A 104 -15.00 15.67 -6.11
C VAL A 104 -15.41 16.37 -7.41
N GLU A 105 -14.72 16.09 -8.52
CA GLU A 105 -15.06 16.63 -9.85
C GLU A 105 -16.46 16.25 -10.32
N ALA A 106 -16.89 15.01 -10.01
CA ALA A 106 -18.24 14.54 -10.30
C ALA A 106 -19.32 15.05 -9.33
N GLY A 107 -18.96 15.83 -8.31
CA GLY A 107 -19.88 16.34 -7.29
C GLY A 107 -20.41 15.26 -6.33
N VAL A 108 -19.78 14.09 -6.29
CA VAL A 108 -20.16 12.95 -5.44
C VAL A 108 -19.54 13.04 -4.05
N PHE A 109 -18.36 13.65 -3.95
CA PHE A 109 -17.66 13.89 -2.68
C PHE A 109 -17.53 15.39 -2.39
N GLU A 110 -17.55 15.75 -1.11
CA GLU A 110 -17.25 17.12 -0.70
C GLU A 110 -15.82 17.52 -1.10
N PRO A 111 -15.59 18.78 -1.52
CA PRO A 111 -14.26 19.28 -1.83
C PRO A 111 -13.45 19.44 -0.54
N ARG A 112 -12.74 18.38 -0.18
CA ARG A 112 -11.79 18.30 0.94
C ARG A 112 -10.37 18.10 0.40
N ASP A 113 -9.39 18.20 1.28
CA ASP A 113 -8.01 17.83 0.96
C ASP A 113 -7.95 16.32 0.65
N THR A 114 -7.90 16.00 -0.65
CA THR A 114 -7.90 14.61 -1.14
C THR A 114 -6.61 13.88 -0.78
N ALA A 115 -5.48 14.58 -0.66
CA ALA A 115 -4.21 13.99 -0.25
C ALA A 115 -4.26 13.54 1.21
N VAL A 116 -4.69 14.42 2.12
CA VAL A 116 -4.84 14.10 3.55
C VAL A 116 -5.88 13.00 3.76
N THR A 117 -7.00 13.07 3.05
CA THR A 117 -8.06 12.05 3.14
C THR A 117 -7.56 10.68 2.69
N THR A 118 -6.79 10.62 1.60
CA THR A 118 -6.16 9.38 1.12
C THR A 118 -5.23 8.79 2.16
N LEU A 119 -4.37 9.62 2.76
CA LEU A 119 -3.45 9.16 3.82
C LEU A 119 -4.22 8.59 5.02
N ASN A 120 -5.29 9.26 5.46
CA ASN A 120 -6.10 8.77 6.58
C ASN A 120 -6.73 7.40 6.27
N ILE A 121 -7.26 7.22 5.05
CA ILE A 121 -7.85 5.94 4.62
C ILE A 121 -6.80 4.83 4.63
N LEU A 122 -5.63 5.06 4.02
CA LEU A 122 -4.58 4.05 3.88
C LEU A 122 -3.88 3.72 5.21
N GLN A 123 -3.82 4.67 6.14
CA GLN A 123 -3.16 4.47 7.43
C GLN A 123 -4.09 3.85 8.48
N ALA A 124 -5.40 3.78 8.23
CA ALA A 124 -6.36 3.21 9.19
C ALA A 124 -6.03 1.76 9.57
N VAL A 125 -5.41 1.01 8.66
CA VAL A 125 -5.01 -0.40 8.89
C VAL A 125 -3.73 -0.52 9.70
N ASN A 126 -2.85 0.49 9.67
CA ASN A 126 -1.57 0.46 10.38
C ASN A 126 -1.70 0.64 11.91
N TYR A 127 -2.90 0.98 12.40
CA TYR A 127 -3.20 1.19 13.82
C TYR A 127 -4.34 0.29 14.34
N ALA A 128 -4.76 -0.72 13.56
CA ALA A 128 -5.76 -1.69 13.97
C ALA A 128 -5.15 -2.86 14.77
#